data_AF-A0A1F8T148-F1
#
_entry.id   AF-A0A1F8T148-F1
#
_cell.length_a   1.000
_cell.length_b   1.000
_cell.length_c   1.000
_cell.angle_alpha   90.00
_cell.angle_beta   90.00
_cell.angle_gamma   90.00
#
_symmetry.space_group_name_H-M   'P 1'
#
loop_
_entity.id
_entity.type
_entity.pdbx_description
1 polymer ?
#
loop_
_entity_poly.entity_id
_entity_poly.type
_entity_poly.pdbx_seq_one_letter_code
_entity_poly.pdbx_strand_id
1 'polypeptide(L)'
;MEIPRHWRLKKQRYALVGEVCPHCDSKLFPPRDVCPNCGGEARTEYQFSGKGEVFSYTTIYDAPAGYESNVPYTVALVKLNEGPMITAQLTDLGNQPVEIGMPVEMVTRKLRSDGDERGIIVY
;
A
#
# COMPACT_ATOMS: atom_id res chain seq x y z
N MET A 1 3.47 -18.78 9.37
CA MET A 1 3.02 -18.22 10.67
C MET A 1 3.12 -16.69 10.59
N GLU A 2 2.09 -16.03 10.07
CA GLU A 2 2.16 -14.62 9.66
C GLU A 2 1.39 -13.65 10.57
N ILE A 3 0.71 -14.16 11.60
CA ILE A 3 -0.18 -13.39 12.47
C ILE A 3 0.54 -12.24 13.18
N PRO A 4 1.72 -12.44 13.83
CA PRO A 4 2.41 -11.33 14.50
C PRO A 4 2.86 -10.23 13.53
N ARG A 5 3.19 -10.58 12.27
CA ARG A 5 3.55 -9.59 11.25
C ARG A 5 2.35 -8.71 10.93
N HIS A 6 1.19 -9.31 10.65
CA HIS A 6 -0.04 -8.56 10.35
C HIS A 6 -0.47 -7.66 11.52
N TRP A 7 -0.29 -8.12 12.76
CA TRP A 7 -0.54 -7.30 13.95
C TRP A 7 0.37 -6.07 14.01
N ARG A 8 1.69 -6.23 13.83
CA ARG A 8 2.66 -5.10 13.85
C ARG A 8 2.41 -4.09 12.72
N LEU A 9 2.02 -4.57 11.55
CA LEU A 9 1.85 -3.75 10.35
C LEU A 9 0.45 -3.12 10.22
N LYS A 10 -0.41 -3.25 11.25
CA LYS A 10 -1.82 -2.81 11.18
C LYS A 10 -1.96 -1.32 10.87
N LYS A 11 -1.18 -0.44 11.52
CA LYS A 11 -1.28 1.02 11.33
C LYS A 11 -0.98 1.43 9.89
N GLN A 12 0.12 0.92 9.32
CA GLN A 12 0.50 1.25 7.93
C GLN A 12 -0.46 0.65 6.89
N ARG A 13 -1.08 -0.51 7.16
CA ARG A 13 -2.02 -1.14 6.21
C ARG A 13 -3.41 -0.51 6.25
N TYR A 14 -3.90 -0.15 7.45
CA TYR A 14 -5.29 0.28 7.62
C TYR A 14 -5.48 1.78 7.51
N ALA A 15 -4.45 2.56 7.84
CA ALA A 15 -4.54 4.01 7.95
C ALA A 15 -3.38 4.73 7.24
N LEU A 16 -2.59 4.01 6.44
CA LEU A 16 -1.42 4.53 5.71
C LEU A 16 -0.47 5.34 6.62
N VAL A 17 -0.28 4.87 7.86
CA VAL A 17 0.65 5.51 8.80
C VAL A 17 2.08 5.11 8.44
N GLY A 18 2.87 6.10 8.03
CA GLY A 18 4.31 6.01 7.89
C GLY A 18 5.00 6.88 8.93
N GLU A 19 6.12 7.49 8.55
CA GLU A 19 6.89 8.38 9.41
C GLU A 19 7.32 9.64 8.70
N VAL A 20 7.64 10.68 9.47
CA VAL A 20 8.38 11.86 9.02
C VAL A 20 9.70 11.92 9.77
N CYS A 21 10.79 12.16 9.04
CA CYS A 21 12.09 12.32 9.67
C CYS A 21 12.20 13.71 10.33
N PRO A 22 12.44 13.81 11.65
CA PRO A 22 12.54 15.10 12.34
C PRO A 22 13.81 15.90 11.97
N HIS A 23 14.76 15.30 11.25
CA HIS A 23 16.03 15.92 10.87
C HIS A 23 16.02 16.55 9.47
N CYS A 24 15.18 16.05 8.56
CA CYS A 24 15.18 16.49 7.15
C CYS A 24 13.78 16.55 6.53
N ASP A 25 12.73 16.38 7.32
CA ASP A 25 11.31 16.41 6.91
C ASP A 25 10.92 15.42 5.80
N SER A 26 11.77 14.41 5.52
CA SER A 26 11.47 13.36 4.55
C SER A 26 10.33 12.49 5.06
N LYS A 27 9.31 12.28 4.23
CA LYS A 27 8.15 11.44 4.52
C LYS A 27 8.46 10.03 4.05
N LEU A 28 8.33 9.06 4.94
CA LEU A 28 8.79 7.69 4.75
C LEU A 28 7.61 6.75 4.81
N PHE A 29 7.39 6.03 3.71
CA PHE A 29 6.45 4.93 3.66
C PHE A 29 7.06 3.76 2.88
N PRO A 30 7.09 2.54 3.42
CA PRO A 30 6.74 2.16 4.80
C PRO A 30 7.58 2.89 5.89
N PRO A 31 7.14 2.93 7.16
CA PRO A 31 7.95 3.37 8.31
C PRO A 31 9.33 2.69 8.33
N ARG A 32 10.35 3.42 8.80
CA ARG A 32 11.74 2.94 8.90
C ARG A 32 12.43 3.59 10.09
N ASP A 33 13.12 2.78 10.90
CA ASP A 33 13.89 3.28 12.06
C ASP A 33 14.99 4.30 11.68
N VAL A 34 15.54 4.20 10.46
CA VAL A 34 16.61 5.06 9.95
C VAL A 34 16.20 5.71 8.64
N CYS A 35 16.32 7.04 8.59
CA CYS A 35 15.99 7.82 7.41
C CYS A 35 17.01 7.55 6.28
N PRO A 36 16.58 7.10 5.08
CA PRO A 36 17.48 6.85 3.96
C PRO A 36 18.07 8.13 3.36
N ASN A 37 17.48 9.30 3.64
CA ASN A 37 17.92 10.58 3.08
C ASN A 37 19.06 11.20 3.90
N CYS A 38 18.98 11.17 5.24
CA CYS A 38 19.95 11.85 6.11
C CYS A 38 20.69 10.92 7.09
N GLY A 39 20.31 9.64 7.19
CA GLY A 39 20.89 8.68 8.14
C GLY A 39 20.47 8.89 9.60
N GLY A 40 19.71 9.94 9.90
CA GLY A 40 19.14 10.18 11.23
C GLY A 40 18.01 9.21 11.57
N GLU A 41 17.61 9.22 12.84
CA GLU A 41 16.49 8.42 13.33
C GLU A 41 15.17 8.93 12.72
N ALA A 42 14.32 8.02 12.25
CA ALA A 42 12.95 8.32 11.85
C ALA A 42 12.01 7.54 12.76
N ARG A 43 11.29 8.25 13.64
CA ARG A 43 10.35 7.66 14.61
C ARG A 43 9.09 8.48 14.82
N THR A 44 8.94 9.60 14.11
CA THR A 44 7.77 10.45 14.26
C THR A 44 6.68 9.94 13.33
N GLU A 45 5.59 9.40 13.90
CA GLU A 45 4.45 8.91 13.12
C GLU A 45 3.88 10.01 12.21
N TYR A 46 3.58 9.66 10.97
CA TYR A 46 2.96 10.55 10.00
C TYR A 46 1.84 9.82 9.26
N GLN A 47 0.63 10.36 9.34
CA GLN A 47 -0.53 9.83 8.63
C GLN A 47 -0.64 10.48 7.25
N PHE A 48 -0.51 9.65 6.21
CA PHE A 48 -0.65 10.10 4.82
C PHE A 48 -2.13 10.29 4.47
N SER A 49 -2.43 11.22 3.55
CA SER A 49 -3.79 11.51 3.11
C SER A 49 -4.47 10.35 2.38
N GLY A 50 -3.69 9.40 1.87
CA GLY A 50 -4.17 8.31 1.02
C GLY A 50 -4.39 8.71 -0.44
N LYS A 51 -4.14 9.97 -0.80
CA LYS A 51 -4.33 10.46 -2.17
C LYS A 51 -3.03 10.40 -2.97
N GLY A 52 -3.13 10.07 -4.24
CA GLY A 52 -2.00 10.03 -5.15
C GLY A 52 -2.40 9.93 -6.60
N GLU A 53 -1.41 9.66 -7.45
CA GLU A 53 -1.58 9.48 -8.89
C GLU A 53 -0.94 8.17 -9.35
N VAL A 54 -1.55 7.53 -10.36
CA VAL A 54 -0.96 6.35 -11.01
C VAL A 54 0.34 6.75 -11.71
N PHE A 55 1.47 6.26 -11.21
CA PHE A 55 2.77 6.46 -11.81
C PHE A 55 3.02 5.47 -12.96
N SER A 56 2.65 4.22 -12.76
CA SER A 56 2.72 3.14 -13.76
C SER A 56 1.79 2.01 -13.35
N TYR A 57 1.33 1.18 -14.29
CA TYR A 57 0.42 0.08 -14.01
C TYR A 57 0.60 -1.10 -14.97
N THR A 58 0.10 -2.25 -14.56
CA THR A 58 -0.01 -3.45 -15.40
C THR A 58 -1.26 -4.24 -15.01
N THR A 59 -1.83 -4.95 -15.99
CA THR A 59 -2.97 -5.84 -15.75
C THR A 59 -2.48 -7.29 -15.67
N ILE A 60 -2.81 -7.94 -14.57
CA ILE A 60 -2.50 -9.34 -14.33
C ILE A 60 -3.62 -10.18 -14.92
N TYR A 61 -3.28 -10.95 -15.96
CA TYR A 61 -4.18 -11.89 -16.63
C TYR A 61 -3.94 -13.34 -16.19
N ASP A 62 -2.76 -13.63 -15.64
CA ASP A 62 -2.40 -14.94 -15.10
C ASP A 62 -1.91 -14.74 -13.67
N ALA A 63 -2.72 -15.16 -12.71
CA ALA A 63 -2.53 -14.84 -11.31
C ALA A 63 -1.75 -15.94 -10.56
N PRO A 64 -0.95 -15.55 -9.56
CA PRO A 64 -0.36 -16.52 -8.65
C PRO A 64 -1.45 -17.20 -7.80
N ALA A 65 -1.08 -18.33 -7.20
CA ALA A 65 -1.96 -19.11 -6.34
C ALA A 65 -2.62 -18.26 -5.24
N GLY A 66 -3.94 -18.33 -5.12
CA GLY A 66 -4.75 -17.59 -4.15
C GLY A 66 -5.29 -16.23 -4.64
N TYR A 67 -5.04 -15.84 -5.89
CA TYR A 67 -5.55 -14.61 -6.51
C TYR A 67 -6.35 -14.86 -7.80
N GLU A 68 -6.60 -16.12 -8.15
CA GLU A 68 -7.26 -16.54 -9.38
C GLU A 68 -8.67 -15.96 -9.50
N SER A 69 -9.38 -15.80 -8.38
CA SER A 69 -10.72 -15.20 -8.34
C SER A 69 -10.76 -13.72 -8.70
N ASN A 70 -9.60 -13.05 -8.73
CA ASN A 70 -9.51 -11.61 -8.95
C ASN A 70 -9.11 -11.28 -10.39
N VAL A 71 -8.78 -12.28 -11.22
CA VAL A 71 -8.36 -12.05 -12.61
C VAL A 71 -9.55 -11.59 -13.49
N PRO A 72 -9.36 -10.61 -14.37
CA PRO A 72 -8.18 -9.74 -14.49
C PRO A 72 -8.22 -8.61 -13.44
N TYR A 73 -7.05 -8.30 -12.86
CA TYR A 73 -6.90 -7.14 -11.96
C TYR A 73 -5.71 -6.28 -12.32
N THR A 74 -5.83 -4.98 -12.10
CA THR A 74 -4.74 -4.01 -12.34
C THR A 74 -3.96 -3.76 -11.07
N VAL A 75 -2.63 -3.85 -11.16
CA VAL A 75 -1.69 -3.41 -10.12
C VAL A 75 -1.04 -2.13 -10.60
N ALA A 76 -0.92 -1.15 -9.71
CA ALA A 76 -0.30 0.13 -9.99
C ALA A 76 0.82 0.46 -9.00
N LEU A 77 1.83 1.16 -9.50
CA LEU A 77 2.67 2.04 -8.73
C LEU A 77 1.93 3.37 -8.59
N VAL A 78 1.65 3.76 -7.35
CA VAL A 78 0.97 5.02 -7.03
C VAL A 78 1.96 5.94 -6.35
N LYS A 79 2.11 7.15 -6.87
CA LYS A 79 2.88 8.22 -6.23
C LYS A 79 1.94 9.01 -5.33
N LEU A 80 2.14 8.93 -4.02
CA LEU A 80 1.37 9.70 -3.05
C LEU A 80 1.69 11.19 -3.18
N ASN A 81 0.72 12.04 -2.86
CA ASN A 81 0.88 13.50 -2.90
C ASN A 81 2.03 13.98 -1.99
N GLU A 82 2.28 13.27 -0.89
CA GLU A 82 3.33 13.57 0.08
C GLU A 82 4.71 13.08 -0.34
N GLY A 83 4.83 12.32 -1.44
CA GLY A 83 6.10 11.93 -2.05
C GLY A 83 6.31 10.42 -2.27
N PRO A 84 6.09 9.54 -1.28
CA PRO A 84 6.39 8.12 -1.41
C PRO A 84 5.62 7.42 -2.53
N MET A 85 6.24 6.38 -3.08
CA MET A 85 5.61 5.50 -4.07
C MET A 85 5.21 4.17 -3.43
N ILE A 86 3.99 3.72 -3.71
CA ILE A 86 3.42 2.49 -3.17
C ILE A 86 2.94 1.57 -4.28
N THR A 87 2.97 0.26 -4.05
CA THR A 87 2.37 -0.73 -4.94
C THR A 87 1.03 -1.17 -4.38
N ALA A 88 -0.04 -1.03 -5.17
CA ALA A 88 -1.39 -1.41 -4.77
C ALA A 88 -2.20 -1.94 -5.96
N GLN A 89 -3.25 -2.71 -5.69
CA GLN A 89 -4.26 -3.05 -6.70
C GLN A 89 -5.22 -1.87 -6.87
N LEU A 90 -5.57 -1.56 -8.12
CA LEU A 90 -6.66 -0.64 -8.42
C LEU A 90 -7.99 -1.38 -8.38
N THR A 91 -8.99 -0.77 -7.75
CA THR A 91 -10.33 -1.33 -7.61
C THR A 91 -11.39 -0.36 -8.11
N ASP A 92 -12.61 -0.85 -8.30
CA ASP A 92 -13.79 -0.04 -8.65
C ASP A 92 -13.65 0.79 -9.93
N LEU A 93 -12.80 0.35 -10.86
CA LEU A 93 -12.59 1.01 -12.16
C LEU A 93 -13.82 0.92 -13.08
N GLY A 94 -14.68 -0.08 -12.87
CA GLY A 94 -15.81 -0.34 -13.77
C GLY A 94 -15.32 -0.55 -15.21
N ASN A 95 -15.79 0.29 -16.14
CA ASN A 95 -15.37 0.30 -17.54
C ASN A 95 -14.33 1.39 -17.86
N GLN A 96 -13.85 2.12 -16.86
CA GLN A 96 -12.90 3.20 -17.07
C GLN A 96 -11.50 2.63 -17.38
N PRO A 97 -10.86 3.04 -18.49
CA PRO A 97 -9.47 2.65 -18.75
C PRO A 97 -8.55 3.32 -17.72
N VAL A 98 -7.55 2.57 -17.26
CA VAL A 98 -6.50 3.11 -16.38
C VAL A 98 -5.49 3.90 -17.22
N GLU A 99 -5.05 5.04 -16.70
CA GLU A 99 -4.10 5.94 -17.35
C GLU A 99 -3.02 6.39 -16.36
N ILE A 100 -1.82 6.66 -16.85
CA ILE A 100 -0.76 7.29 -16.05
C ILE A 100 -1.19 8.74 -15.73
N GLY A 101 -1.01 9.14 -14.47
CA GLY A 101 -1.49 10.42 -13.94
C GLY A 101 -2.92 10.39 -13.42
N MET A 102 -3.63 9.26 -13.54
CA MET A 102 -4.99 9.13 -12.98
C MET A 102 -4.97 9.35 -11.46
N PRO A 103 -5.81 10.26 -10.92
CA PRO A 103 -5.91 10.45 -9.48
C PRO A 103 -6.59 9.25 -8.83
N VAL A 104 -6.05 8.82 -7.69
CA VAL A 104 -6.54 7.67 -6.91
C VAL A 104 -6.54 7.99 -5.42
N GLU A 105 -7.31 7.22 -4.66
CA GLU A 105 -7.35 7.30 -3.20
C GLU A 105 -7.29 5.92 -2.55
N MET A 106 -6.71 5.87 -1.36
CA MET A 106 -6.60 4.64 -0.58
C MET A 106 -7.96 4.24 -0.03
N VAL A 107 -8.30 2.96 -0.21
CA VAL A 107 -9.43 2.30 0.45
C VAL A 107 -8.97 1.01 1.12
N THR A 108 -9.55 0.70 2.28
CA THR A 108 -9.27 -0.56 2.98
C THR A 108 -10.06 -1.69 2.34
N ARG A 109 -9.40 -2.80 2.01
CA ARG A 109 -10.01 -3.95 1.31
C ARG A 109 -9.52 -5.26 1.93
N LYS A 110 -10.35 -6.30 1.88
CA LYS A 110 -9.88 -7.66 2.20
C LYS A 110 -8.83 -8.06 1.17
N LEU A 111 -7.57 -8.20 1.60
CA LEU A 111 -6.46 -8.62 0.75
C LEU A 111 -6.41 -10.13 0.59
N ARG A 112 -6.61 -10.89 1.67
CA ARG A 112 -6.62 -12.36 1.65
C ARG A 112 -7.23 -12.96 2.91
N SER A 113 -7.53 -14.26 2.86
CA SER A 113 -7.93 -15.07 4.02
C SER A 113 -6.92 -16.21 4.18
N ASP A 114 -6.29 -16.33 5.35
CA ASP A 114 -5.37 -17.45 5.63
C ASP A 114 -6.18 -18.72 6.01
N GLY A 115 -6.97 -19.29 5.08
CA GLY A 115 -7.60 -20.63 5.17
C GLY A 115 -8.64 -20.88 6.28
N ASP A 116 -9.39 -21.98 6.14
CA ASP A 116 -10.69 -22.19 6.81
C ASP A 116 -10.64 -22.73 8.25
N GLU A 117 -9.50 -23.22 8.73
CA GLU A 117 -9.50 -23.93 10.02
C GLU A 117 -9.12 -23.06 11.23
N ARG A 118 -8.38 -21.94 11.05
CA ARG A 118 -7.98 -20.97 12.12
C ARG A 118 -7.66 -19.54 11.61
N GLY A 119 -8.07 -19.19 10.39
CA GLY A 119 -7.45 -18.11 9.60
C GLY A 119 -7.73 -16.67 10.01
N ILE A 120 -6.70 -15.82 9.98
CA ILE A 120 -6.84 -14.36 10.06
C ILE A 120 -7.30 -13.83 8.69
N ILE A 121 -8.25 -12.89 8.70
CA ILE A 121 -8.58 -12.09 7.52
C ILE A 121 -7.61 -10.90 7.50
N VAL A 122 -6.86 -10.79 6.41
CA VAL A 122 -5.95 -9.67 6.19
C VAL A 122 -6.69 -8.62 5.38
N TYR A 123 -6.75 -7.42 5.95
CA TYR A 123 -7.19 -6.21 5.28
C TYR A 123 -5.98 -5.34 4.92
#